data_AF-A0A1F3NIS4-F1
#
_entry.id   AF-A0A1F3NIS4-F1
#
_cell.length_a   1.000
_cell.length_b   1.000
_cell.length_c   1.000
_cell.angle_alpha   90.00
_cell.angle_beta   90.00
_cell.angle_gamma   90.00
#
_symmetry.space_group_name_H-M   'P 1'
#
loop_
_entity.id
_entity.type
_entity.pdbx_description
1 polymer ?
#
loop_
_entity_poly.entity_id
_entity_poly.type
_entity_poly.pdbx_seq_one_letter_code
_entity_poly.pdbx_strand_id
1 'polypeptide(L)'
;MFAIPCKLLKSIRYFVCLLFFLFLLKSCEKTTSPFSPTVISLKSEYVGVTEADLRLSIKNLELPLGFQLFRDDSLVGQGQLTTTDTLLMDTLLLPAQSYTYQAILLKEIKRITQSEPLTVTTMDTTSHKFQWEVYPFESPYGSAALYDVAIIDENNIWAVGEIYADSAQPWLPYNAVHWDGQRWELKRITYGGSPWPIKTIWAFTSNNIWFDAFVRWNGGIFIEMPIPNILIGFGIKKMWGSNPTDMYVVGTNGLITHYNGNSWQKLESGTELPIKDIWGVVDWKTDEVNILAVACNLFSNDGIAVLQIAGNSVNQISTTNLPVNISSVWSFNGWEWYICGSRLYKNRNINQPWKRISGLPSIFQQQVRGKGPNNIFVVGHSGLVLHWNGFSWRYYPEFQGIFLGLAIKDDLMVAVGSKLDGIVAGPGIILVGRMN
;
A
#
# COMPACT_ATOMS: atom_id res chain seq x y z
N MET A 1 -39.29 63.40 -78.59
CA MET A 1 -39.81 62.04 -78.29
C MET A 1 -39.69 61.87 -76.78
N PHE A 2 -40.84 61.93 -76.09
CA PHE A 2 -41.18 61.79 -74.65
C PHE A 2 -40.02 61.51 -73.64
N ALA A 3 -39.65 62.41 -72.72
CA ALA A 3 -40.28 62.84 -71.43
C ALA A 3 -40.05 61.84 -70.26
N ILE A 4 -39.78 62.14 -68.97
CA ILE A 4 -39.54 63.30 -68.06
C ILE A 4 -38.94 62.66 -66.75
N PRO A 5 -38.17 63.38 -65.91
CA PRO A 5 -37.50 62.88 -64.69
C PRO A 5 -38.26 63.19 -63.37
N CYS A 6 -38.04 62.47 -62.25
CA CYS A 6 -38.28 63.01 -60.87
C CYS A 6 -37.94 62.08 -59.68
N LYS A 7 -37.15 62.62 -58.74
CA LYS A 7 -37.22 62.55 -57.25
C LYS A 7 -37.57 61.24 -56.52
N LEU A 8 -36.73 60.87 -55.55
CA LEU A 8 -37.09 61.06 -54.12
C LEU A 8 -35.87 61.12 -53.19
N LEU A 9 -36.02 61.96 -52.16
CA LEU A 9 -35.08 62.32 -51.10
C LEU A 9 -34.91 61.23 -50.02
N LYS A 10 -33.74 61.33 -49.36
CA LYS A 10 -33.40 61.03 -47.95
C LYS A 10 -32.85 59.65 -47.57
N SER A 11 -31.72 59.76 -46.84
CA SER A 11 -31.09 58.81 -45.93
C SER A 11 -30.27 57.74 -46.65
N ILE A 12 -28.95 57.63 -46.52
CA ILE A 12 -28.22 57.36 -45.28
C ILE A 12 -26.75 57.78 -45.50
N ARG A 13 -26.25 58.71 -44.68
CA ARG A 13 -24.83 59.09 -44.60
C ARG A 13 -24.08 58.01 -43.81
N TYR A 14 -23.44 57.02 -44.42
CA TYR A 14 -22.34 56.26 -43.81
C TYR A 14 -21.77 55.34 -44.89
N PHE A 15 -20.64 55.69 -45.50
CA PHE A 15 -19.55 54.74 -45.82
C PHE A 15 -18.43 55.45 -46.59
N VAL A 16 -17.19 55.04 -46.32
CA VAL A 16 -15.96 55.34 -47.05
C VAL A 16 -15.30 56.70 -46.75
N CYS A 17 -14.32 56.67 -45.84
CA CYS A 17 -12.95 57.10 -46.11
C CYS A 17 -12.04 56.42 -45.08
N LEU A 18 -11.78 55.15 -45.39
CA LEU A 18 -10.96 54.19 -44.68
C LEU A 18 -9.55 54.20 -45.31
N LEU A 19 -8.54 53.92 -44.49
CA LEU A 19 -7.15 53.55 -44.81
C LEU A 19 -6.13 54.69 -45.00
N PHE A 20 -5.05 54.57 -44.22
CA PHE A 20 -3.79 55.33 -44.24
C PHE A 20 -3.76 56.70 -43.55
N PHE A 21 -3.82 56.72 -42.21
CA PHE A 21 -2.79 57.37 -41.35
C PHE A 21 -3.22 57.24 -39.88
N LEU A 22 -2.57 56.37 -39.11
CA LEU A 22 -2.50 56.43 -37.64
C LEU A 22 -1.41 55.45 -37.16
N PHE A 23 -0.17 55.78 -37.49
CA PHE A 23 0.99 55.37 -36.69
C PHE A 23 1.22 56.46 -35.64
N LEU A 24 1.65 56.03 -34.44
CA LEU A 24 1.97 56.81 -33.23
C LEU A 24 0.81 57.00 -32.25
N LEU A 25 0.56 55.95 -31.46
CA LEU A 25 0.66 55.94 -29.99
C LEU A 25 0.32 54.52 -29.50
N LYS A 26 1.20 53.55 -29.76
CA LYS A 26 1.17 52.27 -29.03
C LYS A 26 1.78 52.51 -27.65
N SER A 27 0.92 53.00 -26.75
CA SER A 27 1.12 52.91 -25.32
C SER A 27 1.36 51.44 -24.95
N CYS A 28 2.32 51.25 -24.07
CA CYS A 28 2.77 49.98 -23.54
C CYS A 28 1.67 49.36 -22.66
N GLU A 29 0.76 48.59 -23.24
CA GLU A 29 0.00 47.61 -22.46
C GLU A 29 0.89 46.38 -22.29
N LYS A 30 1.66 46.39 -21.20
CA LYS A 30 2.01 45.14 -20.51
C LYS A 30 0.68 44.40 -20.33
N THR A 31 0.48 43.29 -21.04
CA THR A 31 -0.41 42.24 -20.58
C THR A 31 0.17 41.70 -19.27
N THR A 32 -0.15 42.36 -18.16
CA THR A 32 -0.07 41.75 -16.85
C THR A 32 -0.99 40.53 -16.90
N SER A 33 -0.39 39.36 -16.76
CA SER A 33 -1.09 38.12 -16.42
C SER A 33 -2.16 38.43 -15.35
N PRO A 34 -3.40 37.94 -15.48
CA PRO A 34 -4.43 38.19 -14.49
C PRO A 34 -3.96 37.61 -13.15
N PHE A 35 -4.16 38.39 -12.08
CA PHE A 35 -4.02 37.97 -10.68
C PHE A 35 -4.48 36.52 -10.48
N SER A 36 -3.73 35.72 -9.73
CA SER A 36 -4.18 34.38 -9.31
C SER A 36 -4.60 34.45 -7.84
N PRO A 37 -5.90 34.66 -7.49
CA PRO A 37 -6.27 34.89 -6.11
C PRO A 37 -6.59 33.56 -5.44
N THR A 38 -5.59 32.71 -5.22
CA THR A 38 -5.71 31.70 -4.16
C THR A 38 -5.18 32.32 -2.87
N VAL A 39 -6.07 32.90 -2.06
CA VAL A 39 -5.70 33.53 -0.77
C VAL A 39 -5.63 32.48 0.34
N ILE A 40 -6.55 31.52 0.29
CA ILE A 40 -6.68 30.37 1.19
C ILE A 40 -7.27 29.21 0.37
N SER A 41 -6.82 27.99 0.61
CA SER A 41 -7.30 26.76 -0.02
C SER A 41 -7.39 25.67 1.04
N LEU A 42 -8.50 24.95 1.07
CA LEU A 42 -8.67 23.75 1.87
C LEU A 42 -8.88 22.57 0.91
N LYS A 43 -8.08 21.52 1.04
CA LYS A 43 -8.17 20.31 0.23
C LYS A 43 -8.09 19.08 1.11
N SER A 44 -8.78 18.01 0.73
CA SER A 44 -8.61 16.70 1.37
C SER A 44 -7.31 16.06 0.88
N GLU A 45 -6.47 15.66 1.80
CA GLU A 45 -5.26 14.87 1.53
C GLU A 45 -5.55 13.38 1.68
N TYR A 46 -6.37 13.04 2.69
CA TYR A 46 -6.82 11.70 2.96
C TYR A 46 -8.17 11.74 3.67
N VAL A 47 -9.04 10.80 3.33
CA VAL A 47 -10.33 10.60 4.00
C VAL A 47 -10.43 9.13 4.33
N GLY A 48 -10.37 8.82 5.63
CA GLY A 48 -10.48 7.48 6.16
C GLY A 48 -11.92 7.14 6.56
N VAL A 49 -12.05 6.18 7.45
CA VAL A 49 -13.34 5.70 7.97
C VAL A 49 -13.86 6.59 9.10
N THR A 50 -12.96 7.03 9.98
CA THR A 50 -13.30 7.82 11.18
C THR A 50 -12.47 9.10 11.29
N GLU A 51 -11.86 9.52 10.19
CA GLU A 51 -10.94 10.65 10.16
C GLU A 51 -10.81 11.27 8.76
N ALA A 52 -10.41 12.53 8.73
CA ALA A 52 -10.07 13.27 7.53
C ALA A 52 -8.85 14.14 7.78
N ASP A 53 -7.88 14.07 6.87
CA ASP A 53 -6.68 14.89 6.86
C ASP A 53 -6.82 15.95 5.77
N LEU A 54 -6.78 17.22 6.17
CA LEU A 54 -7.09 18.37 5.33
C LEU A 54 -5.88 19.29 5.21
N ARG A 55 -5.44 19.57 3.99
CA ARG A 55 -4.39 20.57 3.72
C ARG A 55 -5.01 21.96 3.65
N LEU A 56 -4.63 22.80 4.60
CA LEU A 56 -4.87 24.23 4.55
C LEU A 56 -3.64 24.90 3.94
N SER A 57 -3.82 25.68 2.89
CA SER A 57 -2.75 26.41 2.21
C SER A 57 -3.13 27.86 1.99
N ILE A 58 -2.18 28.77 2.15
CA ILE A 58 -2.36 30.21 1.95
C ILE A 58 -1.32 30.73 0.96
N LYS A 59 -1.67 31.79 0.22
CA LYS A 59 -0.71 32.54 -0.59
C LYS A 59 -0.94 34.02 -0.42
N ASN A 60 0.12 34.80 -0.59
CA ASN A 60 0.07 36.27 -0.59
C ASN A 60 -0.54 36.86 0.70
N LEU A 61 -0.30 36.21 1.84
CA LEU A 61 -0.67 36.69 3.17
C LEU A 61 0.54 36.67 4.11
N GLU A 62 0.63 37.67 4.97
CA GLU A 62 1.66 37.75 6.01
C GLU A 62 1.33 36.83 7.18
N LEU A 63 2.33 36.05 7.59
CA LEU A 63 2.30 35.16 8.75
C LEU A 63 2.85 35.89 10.00
N PRO A 64 2.47 35.48 11.22
CA PRO A 64 1.54 34.39 11.54
C PRO A 64 0.07 34.79 11.40
N LEU A 65 -0.79 33.79 11.16
CA LEU A 65 -2.24 33.99 11.07
C LEU A 65 -2.97 33.01 11.97
N GLY A 66 -4.01 33.49 12.66
CA GLY A 66 -4.95 32.59 13.32
C GLY A 66 -5.76 31.82 12.28
N PHE A 67 -6.11 30.57 12.57
CA PHE A 67 -7.09 29.83 11.78
C PHE A 67 -8.14 29.20 12.68
N GLN A 68 -9.33 29.00 12.12
CA GLN A 68 -10.42 28.20 12.67
C GLN A 68 -10.91 27.25 11.57
N LEU A 69 -11.15 25.99 11.92
CA LEU A 69 -11.70 24.96 11.05
C LEU A 69 -13.08 24.57 11.56
N PHE A 70 -14.08 24.74 10.71
CA PHE A 70 -15.46 24.35 10.97
C PHE A 70 -15.78 23.07 10.20
N ARG A 71 -16.60 22.21 10.81
CA ARG A 71 -17.23 21.02 10.22
C ARG A 71 -18.72 21.09 10.52
N ASP A 72 -19.55 21.16 9.49
CA ASP A 72 -21.02 21.30 9.61
C ASP A 72 -21.41 22.35 10.66
N ASP A 73 -20.87 23.56 10.49
CA ASP A 73 -21.04 24.73 11.37
C ASP A 73 -20.45 24.62 12.79
N SER A 74 -19.88 23.47 13.16
CA SER A 74 -19.21 23.26 14.45
C SER A 74 -17.72 23.53 14.35
N LEU A 75 -17.16 24.32 15.29
CA LEU A 75 -15.72 24.55 15.37
C LEU A 75 -15.01 23.26 15.84
N VAL A 76 -14.19 22.67 14.98
CA VAL A 76 -13.46 21.41 15.26
C VAL A 76 -11.95 21.60 15.42
N GLY A 77 -11.41 22.73 14.98
CA GLY A 77 -9.99 23.03 15.14
C GLY A 77 -9.70 24.51 15.09
N GLN A 78 -8.63 24.94 15.76
CA GLN A 78 -8.13 26.30 15.67
C GLN A 78 -6.65 26.36 16.06
N GLY A 79 -5.95 27.39 15.63
CA GLY A 79 -4.54 27.57 15.96
C GLY A 79 -3.90 28.76 15.26
N GLN A 80 -2.58 28.71 15.15
CA GLN A 80 -1.78 29.71 14.44
C GLN A 80 -1.02 29.03 13.30
N LEU A 81 -1.09 29.61 12.12
CA LEU A 81 -0.24 29.30 10.99
C LEU A 81 1.06 30.07 11.13
N THR A 82 2.18 29.36 11.11
CA THR A 82 3.54 29.93 11.02
C THR A 82 4.20 29.62 9.69
N THR A 83 3.57 28.79 8.87
CA THR A 83 3.95 28.36 7.53
C THR A 83 2.82 28.62 6.55
N THR A 84 3.13 28.64 5.26
CA THR A 84 2.14 28.88 4.20
C THR A 84 1.20 27.70 3.96
N ASP A 85 1.48 26.54 4.56
CA ASP A 85 0.60 25.40 4.56
C ASP A 85 0.68 24.62 5.87
N THR A 86 -0.36 23.83 6.14
CA THR A 86 -0.43 22.92 7.28
C THR A 86 -1.39 21.77 6.99
N LEU A 87 -1.14 20.63 7.64
CA LEU A 87 -2.05 19.48 7.61
C LEU A 87 -2.88 19.49 8.90
N LEU A 88 -4.20 19.52 8.75
CA LEU A 88 -5.17 19.50 9.84
C LEU A 88 -5.81 18.13 9.89
N MET A 89 -5.79 17.48 11.05
CA MET A 89 -6.37 16.16 11.25
C MET A 89 -7.65 16.28 12.07
N ASP A 90 -8.75 15.80 11.53
CA ASP A 90 -10.01 15.64 12.25
C ASP A 90 -10.30 14.15 12.45
N THR A 91 -10.70 13.79 13.67
CA THR A 91 -10.84 12.39 14.10
C THR A 91 -12.21 12.18 14.75
N LEU A 92 -12.56 10.93 15.02
CA LEU A 92 -13.87 10.57 15.60
C LEU A 92 -15.04 10.90 14.67
N LEU A 93 -14.80 10.89 13.36
CA LEU A 93 -15.87 10.93 12.36
C LEU A 93 -16.65 9.61 12.35
N LEU A 94 -17.89 9.67 11.88
CA LEU A 94 -18.72 8.50 11.64
C LEU A 94 -18.38 7.90 10.27
N PRO A 95 -18.42 6.56 10.12
CA PRO A 95 -18.29 5.89 8.83
C PRO A 95 -19.42 6.27 7.86
N ALA A 96 -19.13 6.22 6.56
CA ALA A 96 -20.10 6.45 5.47
C ALA A 96 -20.91 7.76 5.60
N GLN A 97 -20.32 8.78 6.19
CA GLN A 97 -20.97 10.06 6.50
C GLN A 97 -20.28 11.18 5.73
N SER A 98 -21.10 12.08 5.17
CA SER A 98 -20.58 13.29 4.52
C SER A 98 -20.49 14.43 5.53
N TYR A 99 -19.40 15.18 5.44
CA TYR A 99 -19.07 16.34 6.26
C TYR A 99 -18.64 17.49 5.37
N THR A 100 -19.04 18.71 5.70
CA THR A 100 -18.60 19.92 5.01
C THR A 100 -17.69 20.74 5.90
N TYR A 101 -16.46 20.95 5.41
CA TYR A 101 -15.43 21.71 6.10
C TYR A 101 -15.26 23.11 5.53
N GLN A 102 -14.95 24.08 6.39
CA GLN A 102 -14.56 25.41 5.97
C GLN A 102 -13.50 25.98 6.93
N ALA A 103 -12.42 26.53 6.37
CA ALA A 103 -11.39 27.20 7.15
C ALA A 103 -11.58 28.72 7.11
N ILE A 104 -11.42 29.38 8.26
CA ILE A 104 -11.46 30.83 8.43
C ILE A 104 -10.10 31.30 8.92
N LEU A 105 -9.56 32.36 8.31
CA LEU A 105 -8.31 33.00 8.76
C LEU A 105 -8.57 34.29 9.53
N LEU A 106 -7.77 34.51 10.57
CA LEU A 106 -7.89 35.60 11.52
C LEU A 106 -6.55 36.37 11.63
N LYS A 107 -6.59 37.70 11.68
CA LYS A 107 -5.47 38.56 12.12
C LYS A 107 -5.94 39.30 13.35
N GLU A 108 -5.22 39.12 14.47
CA GLU A 108 -5.56 39.76 15.75
C GLU A 108 -7.06 39.59 16.10
N ILE A 109 -7.60 38.39 15.87
CA ILE A 109 -9.00 37.98 16.15
C ILE A 109 -10.02 38.41 15.06
N LYS A 110 -9.67 39.31 14.13
CA LYS A 110 -10.57 39.71 13.03
C LYS A 110 -10.46 38.74 11.86
N ARG A 111 -11.62 38.29 11.37
CA ARG A 111 -11.71 37.49 10.15
C ARG A 111 -11.19 38.27 8.94
N ILE A 112 -10.25 37.67 8.23
CA ILE A 112 -9.65 38.22 7.00
C ILE A 112 -10.30 37.60 5.77
N THR A 113 -10.41 36.26 5.77
CA THR A 113 -10.91 35.48 4.64
C THR A 113 -11.38 34.10 5.10
N GLN A 114 -11.99 33.33 4.20
CA GLN A 114 -12.38 31.93 4.42
C GLN A 114 -12.14 31.10 3.15
N SER A 115 -11.98 29.79 3.29
CA SER A 115 -11.91 28.86 2.17
C SER A 115 -13.28 28.66 1.53
N GLU A 116 -13.28 28.20 0.28
CA GLU A 116 -14.46 27.50 -0.24
C GLU A 116 -14.81 26.30 0.66
N PRO A 117 -16.10 25.97 0.81
CA PRO A 117 -16.50 24.75 1.49
C PRO A 117 -15.93 23.52 0.81
N LEU A 118 -15.44 22.58 1.61
CA LEU A 118 -14.92 21.30 1.15
C LEU A 118 -15.79 20.18 1.73
N THR A 119 -16.56 19.51 0.89
CA THR A 119 -17.31 18.33 1.30
C THR A 119 -16.46 17.08 1.09
N VAL A 120 -16.40 16.24 2.13
CA VAL A 120 -15.76 14.92 2.09
C VAL A 120 -16.73 13.88 2.61
N THR A 121 -16.62 12.65 2.12
CA THR A 121 -17.41 11.51 2.61
C THR A 121 -16.47 10.47 3.17
N THR A 122 -16.64 10.11 4.44
CA THR A 122 -15.85 9.05 5.07
C THR A 122 -16.12 7.70 4.42
N MET A 123 -15.11 6.84 4.44
CA MET A 123 -15.25 5.47 3.97
C MET A 123 -16.22 4.70 4.86
N ASP A 124 -16.88 3.69 4.29
CA ASP A 124 -17.62 2.71 5.07
C ASP A 124 -16.67 1.73 5.77
N THR A 125 -17.16 1.07 6.81
CA THR A 125 -16.53 -0.11 7.42
C THR A 125 -16.65 -1.34 6.53
N THR A 126 -15.83 -2.35 6.80
CA THR A 126 -16.06 -3.69 6.25
C THR A 126 -16.73 -4.63 7.26
N SER A 127 -17.20 -5.78 6.76
CA SER A 127 -17.87 -6.78 7.57
C SER A 127 -16.85 -7.61 8.36
N HIS A 128 -17.15 -7.86 9.63
CA HIS A 128 -16.44 -8.85 10.43
C HIS A 128 -17.03 -10.27 10.26
N LYS A 129 -17.96 -10.47 9.34
CA LYS A 129 -18.58 -11.78 9.07
C LYS A 129 -17.85 -12.44 7.91
N PHE A 130 -17.21 -13.55 8.22
CA PHE A 130 -16.50 -14.36 7.24
C PHE A 130 -17.06 -15.77 7.23
N GLN A 131 -17.15 -16.34 6.03
CA GLN A 131 -17.21 -17.79 5.86
C GLN A 131 -15.78 -18.31 5.76
N TRP A 132 -15.46 -19.27 6.62
CA TRP A 132 -14.12 -19.82 6.75
C TRP A 132 -14.08 -21.26 6.25
N GLU A 133 -13.05 -21.56 5.47
CA GLU A 133 -12.73 -22.91 5.03
C GLU A 133 -11.26 -23.20 5.37
N VAL A 134 -10.99 -24.42 5.84
CA VAL A 134 -9.64 -24.86 6.22
C VAL A 134 -9.29 -26.09 5.39
N TYR A 135 -8.17 -26.01 4.68
CA TYR A 135 -7.65 -27.07 3.84
C TYR A 135 -6.32 -27.59 4.42
N PRO A 136 -6.31 -28.80 5.01
CA PRO A 136 -5.09 -29.44 5.46
C PRO A 136 -4.37 -30.16 4.32
N PHE A 137 -3.04 -30.17 4.36
CA PHE A 137 -2.15 -30.87 3.45
C PHE A 137 -1.25 -31.80 4.25
N GLU A 138 -1.68 -33.05 4.33
CA GLU A 138 -0.97 -34.11 5.05
C GLU A 138 0.43 -34.34 4.46
N SER A 139 1.39 -34.58 5.34
CA SER A 139 2.78 -34.83 4.98
C SER A 139 3.36 -35.93 5.87
N PRO A 140 2.90 -37.17 5.70
CA PRO A 140 3.29 -38.30 6.55
C PRO A 140 4.78 -38.63 6.50
N TYR A 141 5.54 -38.09 5.53
CA TYR A 141 6.94 -38.42 5.29
C TYR A 141 7.92 -37.29 5.62
N GLY A 142 7.44 -36.13 6.09
CA GLY A 142 8.31 -34.99 6.37
C GLY A 142 7.57 -33.74 6.79
N SER A 143 8.28 -32.61 6.78
CA SER A 143 7.73 -31.29 7.16
C SER A 143 6.66 -30.82 6.17
N ALA A 144 5.54 -30.29 6.67
CA ALA A 144 4.65 -29.48 5.82
C ALA A 144 4.56 -28.05 6.34
N ALA A 145 5.01 -27.11 5.51
CA ALA A 145 4.91 -25.70 5.79
C ALA A 145 4.73 -24.92 4.49
N LEU A 146 3.65 -24.14 4.43
CA LEU A 146 3.42 -23.16 3.37
C LEU A 146 3.90 -21.78 3.87
N TYR A 147 4.76 -21.13 3.08
CA TYR A 147 5.49 -19.92 3.48
C TYR A 147 4.89 -18.64 2.91
N ASP A 148 4.20 -18.73 1.77
CA ASP A 148 3.66 -17.56 1.09
C ASP A 148 2.49 -17.94 0.18
N VAL A 149 1.67 -16.95 -0.16
CA VAL A 149 0.46 -17.14 -0.96
C VAL A 149 0.20 -15.93 -1.86
N ALA A 150 -0.27 -16.18 -3.08
CA ALA A 150 -0.73 -15.16 -4.01
C ALA A 150 -2.17 -15.46 -4.45
N ILE A 151 -3.02 -14.43 -4.42
CA ILE A 151 -4.38 -14.49 -4.94
C ILE A 151 -4.40 -13.73 -6.26
N ILE A 152 -4.66 -14.44 -7.35
CA ILE A 152 -4.88 -13.82 -8.66
C ILE A 152 -6.36 -13.45 -8.77
N ASP A 153 -7.24 -14.37 -8.41
CA ASP A 153 -8.68 -14.19 -8.24
C ASP A 153 -9.24 -15.35 -7.41
N GLU A 154 -10.56 -15.40 -7.22
CA GLU A 154 -11.24 -16.43 -6.42
C GLU A 154 -11.07 -17.87 -6.96
N ASN A 155 -10.70 -18.02 -8.23
CA ASN A 155 -10.51 -19.29 -8.93
C ASN A 155 -9.03 -19.55 -9.26
N ASN A 156 -8.12 -18.71 -8.80
CA ASN A 156 -6.70 -18.85 -9.08
C ASN A 156 -5.88 -18.36 -7.88
N ILE A 157 -5.53 -19.29 -7.00
CA ILE A 157 -4.76 -19.03 -5.78
C ILE A 157 -3.58 -19.99 -5.74
N TRP A 158 -2.39 -19.44 -5.51
CA TRP A 158 -1.17 -20.23 -5.39
C TRP A 158 -0.58 -20.09 -4.00
N ALA A 159 -0.30 -21.20 -3.34
CA ALA A 159 0.47 -21.24 -2.11
C ALA A 159 1.78 -21.98 -2.35
N VAL A 160 2.87 -21.53 -1.73
CA VAL A 160 4.21 -22.10 -1.92
C VAL A 160 4.82 -22.54 -0.61
N GLY A 161 5.62 -23.60 -0.65
CA GLY A 161 6.14 -24.23 0.55
C GLY A 161 6.91 -25.51 0.31
N GLU A 162 6.76 -26.43 1.25
CA GLU A 162 7.16 -27.83 1.11
C GLU A 162 6.13 -28.75 1.77
N ILE A 163 5.81 -29.85 1.10
CA ILE A 163 4.86 -30.88 1.55
C ILE A 163 5.40 -32.25 1.08
N TYR A 164 5.70 -33.16 2.01
CA TYR A 164 6.22 -34.51 1.72
C TYR A 164 5.08 -35.54 1.83
N ALA A 165 4.24 -35.59 0.79
CA ALA A 165 3.01 -36.39 0.76
C ALA A 165 3.08 -37.65 -0.12
N ASP A 166 4.11 -37.80 -0.96
CA ASP A 166 4.19 -38.88 -1.95
C ASP A 166 4.88 -40.12 -1.38
N SER A 167 4.15 -41.22 -1.25
CA SER A 167 4.68 -42.48 -0.71
C SER A 167 5.68 -43.17 -1.62
N ALA A 168 5.60 -42.93 -2.94
CA ALA A 168 6.55 -43.48 -3.91
C ALA A 168 7.87 -42.70 -3.91
N GLN A 169 7.84 -41.42 -3.52
CA GLN A 169 9.01 -40.55 -3.41
C GLN A 169 8.99 -39.74 -2.09
N PRO A 170 9.17 -40.39 -0.93
CA PRO A 170 8.99 -39.77 0.39
C PRO A 170 9.91 -38.57 0.67
N TRP A 171 11.07 -38.51 0.01
CA TRP A 171 12.06 -37.44 0.15
C TRP A 171 11.84 -36.27 -0.81
N LEU A 172 10.87 -36.36 -1.74
CA LEU A 172 10.67 -35.37 -2.80
C LEU A 172 9.43 -34.52 -2.51
N PRO A 173 9.59 -33.25 -2.08
CA PRO A 173 8.45 -32.43 -1.71
C PRO A 173 7.65 -31.98 -2.92
N TYR A 174 6.35 -31.82 -2.74
CA TYR A 174 5.59 -30.81 -3.48
C TYR A 174 5.94 -29.45 -2.90
N ASN A 175 6.16 -28.44 -3.75
CA ASN A 175 6.62 -27.12 -3.33
C ASN A 175 5.66 -25.99 -3.67
N ALA A 176 4.51 -26.33 -4.27
CA ALA A 176 3.39 -25.43 -4.44
C ALA A 176 2.06 -26.18 -4.41
N VAL A 177 0.99 -25.45 -4.11
CA VAL A 177 -0.40 -25.89 -4.24
C VAL A 177 -1.18 -24.83 -5.00
N HIS A 178 -1.97 -25.25 -5.99
CA HIS A 178 -2.75 -24.37 -6.85
C HIS A 178 -4.25 -24.66 -6.72
N TRP A 179 -5.04 -23.63 -6.44
CA TRP A 179 -6.50 -23.66 -6.51
C TRP A 179 -6.97 -23.22 -7.88
N ASP A 180 -7.80 -24.04 -8.51
CA ASP A 180 -8.36 -23.81 -9.86
C ASP A 180 -9.83 -23.35 -9.87
N GLY A 181 -10.38 -23.00 -8.70
CA GLY A 181 -11.81 -22.71 -8.52
C GLY A 181 -12.65 -23.90 -8.06
N GLN A 182 -12.11 -25.12 -8.14
CA GLN A 182 -12.82 -26.35 -7.77
C GLN A 182 -12.05 -27.20 -6.78
N ARG A 183 -10.73 -27.30 -6.93
CA ARG A 183 -9.88 -28.13 -6.08
C ARG A 183 -8.47 -27.57 -5.94
N TRP A 184 -7.80 -27.98 -4.87
CA TRP A 184 -6.38 -27.76 -4.68
C TRP A 184 -5.56 -28.87 -5.32
N GLU A 185 -4.58 -28.51 -6.15
CA GLU A 185 -3.66 -29.43 -6.81
C GLU A 185 -2.22 -29.21 -6.31
N LEU A 186 -1.59 -30.28 -5.84
CA LEU A 186 -0.17 -30.29 -5.46
C LEU A 186 0.72 -30.21 -6.72
N LYS A 187 1.73 -29.35 -6.71
CA LYS A 187 2.66 -29.12 -7.83
C LYS A 187 4.11 -29.31 -7.40
N ARG A 188 4.92 -29.84 -8.32
CA ARG A 188 6.38 -29.87 -8.24
C ARG A 188 6.93 -28.92 -9.30
N ILE A 189 7.25 -27.71 -8.89
CA ILE A 189 7.93 -26.71 -9.72
C ILE A 189 9.43 -27.01 -9.63
N THR A 190 10.09 -27.19 -10.76
CA THR A 190 11.49 -27.61 -10.81
C THR A 190 12.41 -26.51 -11.33
N TYR A 191 13.66 -26.54 -10.89
CA TYR A 191 14.77 -25.78 -11.46
C TYR A 191 15.92 -26.76 -11.70
N GLY A 192 16.46 -26.83 -12.92
CA GLY A 192 17.44 -27.84 -13.30
C GLY A 192 16.90 -29.28 -13.13
N GLY A 193 15.59 -29.48 -13.23
CA GLY A 193 14.92 -30.78 -13.09
C GLY A 193 14.65 -31.25 -11.65
N SER A 194 14.98 -30.46 -10.62
CA SER A 194 14.68 -30.81 -9.22
C SER A 194 13.78 -29.77 -8.55
N PRO A 195 12.78 -30.18 -7.73
CA PRO A 195 12.05 -29.26 -6.87
C PRO A 195 12.90 -28.86 -5.65
N TRP A 196 12.54 -27.73 -5.05
CA TRP A 196 13.08 -27.21 -3.79
C TRP A 196 11.97 -26.52 -2.98
N PRO A 197 12.11 -26.34 -1.67
CA PRO A 197 11.15 -25.55 -0.89
C PRO A 197 11.09 -24.09 -1.34
N ILE A 198 9.96 -23.67 -1.91
CA ILE A 198 9.77 -22.29 -2.39
C ILE A 198 9.35 -21.39 -1.22
N LYS A 199 10.04 -20.29 -0.98
CA LYS A 199 9.82 -19.42 0.19
C LYS A 199 8.91 -18.23 -0.09
N THR A 200 8.87 -17.73 -1.31
CA THR A 200 8.04 -16.57 -1.67
C THR A 200 7.47 -16.68 -3.08
N ILE A 201 6.29 -16.07 -3.24
CA ILE A 201 5.56 -16.00 -4.49
C ILE A 201 5.10 -14.56 -4.72
N TRP A 202 5.22 -14.08 -5.96
CA TRP A 202 4.70 -12.77 -6.34
C TRP A 202 3.98 -12.87 -7.68
N ALA A 203 2.70 -12.49 -7.70
CA ALA A 203 1.86 -12.54 -8.88
C ALA A 203 1.52 -11.12 -9.36
N PHE A 204 1.83 -10.83 -10.62
CA PHE A 204 1.35 -9.60 -11.27
C PHE A 204 0.02 -9.84 -11.99
N THR A 205 -0.08 -11.00 -12.66
CA THR A 205 -1.21 -11.43 -13.47
C THR A 205 -1.29 -12.96 -13.45
N SER A 206 -2.37 -13.53 -13.98
CA SER A 206 -2.52 -14.99 -14.14
C SER A 206 -1.44 -15.65 -15.00
N ASN A 207 -0.76 -14.85 -15.84
CA ASN A 207 0.30 -15.28 -16.74
C ASN A 207 1.67 -14.69 -16.40
N ASN A 208 1.84 -14.13 -15.19
CA ASN A 208 3.13 -13.64 -14.72
C ASN A 208 3.21 -13.80 -13.20
N ILE A 209 3.68 -14.97 -12.78
CA ILE A 209 3.82 -15.36 -11.38
C ILE A 209 5.24 -15.84 -11.16
N TRP A 210 5.91 -15.28 -10.16
CA TRP A 210 7.30 -15.59 -9.84
C TRP A 210 7.40 -16.41 -8.56
N PHE A 211 8.31 -17.38 -8.56
CA PHE A 211 8.60 -18.31 -7.47
C PHE A 211 10.08 -18.18 -7.12
N ASP A 212 10.41 -17.69 -5.91
CA ASP A 212 11.78 -17.42 -5.43
C ASP A 212 12.70 -16.68 -6.43
N ALA A 213 12.14 -15.86 -7.33
CA ALA A 213 12.84 -15.23 -8.46
C ALA A 213 13.45 -16.20 -9.51
N PHE A 214 13.47 -17.50 -9.26
CA PHE A 214 14.14 -18.50 -10.08
C PHE A 214 13.25 -19.12 -11.13
N VAL A 215 11.94 -19.10 -10.93
CA VAL A 215 10.99 -19.63 -11.90
C VAL A 215 9.85 -18.64 -12.10
N ARG A 216 9.47 -18.44 -13.35
CA ARG A 216 8.32 -17.62 -13.75
C ARG A 216 7.30 -18.46 -14.49
N TRP A 217 6.07 -18.45 -14.02
CA TRP A 217 4.91 -18.96 -14.75
C TRP A 217 4.43 -17.92 -15.78
N ASN A 218 4.27 -18.35 -17.03
CA ASN A 218 3.83 -17.50 -18.13
C ASN A 218 2.37 -17.73 -18.58
N GLY A 219 1.58 -18.49 -17.81
CA GLY A 219 0.21 -18.88 -18.20
C GLY A 219 0.10 -20.29 -18.80
N GLY A 220 1.21 -20.95 -19.15
CA GLY A 220 1.18 -22.33 -19.65
C GLY A 220 2.37 -23.19 -19.22
N ILE A 221 3.56 -22.60 -19.09
CA ILE A 221 4.78 -23.30 -18.67
C ILE A 221 5.52 -22.53 -17.58
N PHE A 222 6.30 -23.27 -16.79
CA PHE A 222 7.30 -22.72 -15.89
C PHE A 222 8.58 -22.43 -16.67
N ILE A 223 9.03 -21.19 -16.62
CA ILE A 223 10.27 -20.72 -17.25
C ILE A 223 11.32 -20.59 -16.16
N GLU A 224 12.40 -21.35 -16.27
CA GLU A 224 13.57 -21.20 -15.40
C GLU A 224 14.31 -19.89 -15.73
N MET A 225 14.53 -19.09 -14.70
CA MET A 225 15.26 -17.83 -14.75
C MET A 225 16.68 -18.09 -14.24
N PRO A 226 17.74 -17.71 -14.98
CA PRO A 226 19.10 -17.95 -14.53
C PRO A 226 19.33 -17.38 -13.13
N ILE A 227 19.79 -18.23 -12.20
CA ILE A 227 20.12 -17.80 -10.85
C ILE A 227 21.27 -16.78 -10.94
N PRO A 228 21.05 -15.52 -10.56
CA PRO A 228 22.11 -14.52 -10.51
C PRO A 228 23.15 -14.93 -9.47
N ASN A 229 24.45 -14.75 -9.79
CA ASN A 229 25.54 -15.06 -8.86
C ASN A 229 25.38 -14.36 -7.50
N ILE A 230 24.76 -13.17 -7.48
CA ILE A 230 24.51 -12.39 -6.26
C ILE A 230 23.50 -13.05 -5.29
N LEU A 231 22.72 -14.04 -5.76
CA LEU A 231 21.78 -14.80 -4.92
C LEU A 231 22.38 -16.12 -4.40
N ILE A 232 23.55 -16.54 -4.90
CA ILE A 232 24.18 -17.80 -4.49
C ILE A 232 24.61 -17.71 -3.02
N GLY A 233 24.19 -18.71 -2.22
CA GLY A 233 24.50 -18.80 -0.80
C GLY A 233 23.58 -17.98 0.11
N PHE A 234 22.62 -17.23 -0.44
CA PHE A 234 21.63 -16.49 0.33
C PHE A 234 20.28 -17.21 0.34
N GLY A 235 19.62 -17.25 1.50
CA GLY A 235 18.26 -17.72 1.61
C GLY A 235 17.27 -16.60 1.29
N ILE A 236 16.50 -16.75 0.21
CA ILE A 236 15.39 -15.85 -0.12
C ILE A 236 14.32 -15.91 0.96
N LYS A 237 13.73 -14.75 1.30
CA LYS A 237 12.67 -14.63 2.30
C LYS A 237 11.39 -14.06 1.74
N LYS A 238 11.45 -12.94 1.02
CA LYS A 238 10.28 -12.30 0.42
C LYS A 238 10.63 -11.58 -0.88
N MET A 239 9.60 -11.34 -1.68
CA MET A 239 9.64 -10.58 -2.91
C MET A 239 8.55 -9.53 -2.92
N TRP A 240 8.83 -8.44 -3.62
CA TRP A 240 7.85 -7.41 -3.97
C TRP A 240 8.26 -6.80 -5.31
N GLY A 241 7.30 -6.37 -6.13
CA GLY A 241 7.60 -5.62 -7.34
C GLY A 241 6.42 -4.78 -7.78
N SER A 242 6.71 -3.63 -8.41
CA SER A 242 5.69 -2.74 -8.98
C SER A 242 5.18 -3.30 -10.32
N ASN A 243 6.05 -3.97 -11.07
CA ASN A 243 5.76 -4.63 -12.34
C ASN A 243 6.82 -5.73 -12.63
N PRO A 244 6.63 -6.57 -13.66
CA PRO A 244 7.58 -7.67 -13.97
C PRO A 244 9.00 -7.26 -14.34
N THR A 245 9.26 -5.96 -14.52
CA THR A 245 10.58 -5.39 -14.84
C THR A 245 11.12 -4.47 -13.73
N ASP A 246 10.47 -4.43 -12.57
CA ASP A 246 10.90 -3.67 -11.39
C ASP A 246 10.51 -4.45 -10.14
N MET A 247 11.45 -5.28 -9.67
CA MET A 247 11.23 -6.25 -8.60
C MET A 247 12.39 -6.26 -7.61
N TYR A 248 12.07 -6.56 -6.37
CA TYR A 248 13.01 -6.65 -5.28
C TYR A 248 12.90 -8.03 -4.62
N VAL A 249 14.05 -8.61 -4.31
CA VAL A 249 14.17 -9.84 -3.50
C VAL A 249 14.96 -9.50 -2.26
N VAL A 250 14.45 -9.94 -1.12
CA VAL A 250 15.13 -9.80 0.17
C VAL A 250 15.41 -11.16 0.81
N GLY A 251 16.46 -11.25 1.61
CA GLY A 251 16.92 -12.53 2.14
C GLY A 251 17.76 -12.47 3.41
N THR A 252 18.46 -13.57 3.69
CA THR A 252 19.42 -13.69 4.79
C THR A 252 20.60 -12.73 4.63
N ASN A 253 21.35 -12.49 5.71
CA ASN A 253 22.60 -11.73 5.69
C ASN A 253 22.45 -10.34 5.03
N GLY A 254 21.36 -9.64 5.32
CA GLY A 254 21.09 -8.30 4.78
C GLY A 254 20.83 -8.22 3.28
N LEU A 255 20.55 -9.34 2.60
CA LEU A 255 20.39 -9.36 1.14
C LEU A 255 19.20 -8.48 0.70
N ILE A 256 19.50 -7.50 -0.16
CA ILE A 256 18.52 -6.80 -1.00
C ILE A 256 19.05 -6.84 -2.43
N THR A 257 18.22 -7.28 -3.36
CA THR A 257 18.54 -7.21 -4.79
C THR A 257 17.37 -6.60 -5.56
N HIS A 258 17.68 -5.87 -6.63
CA HIS A 258 16.72 -5.19 -7.50
C HIS A 258 16.90 -5.70 -8.94
N TYR A 259 15.80 -6.14 -9.55
CA TYR A 259 15.69 -6.54 -10.95
C TYR A 259 15.03 -5.44 -11.77
N ASN A 260 15.73 -4.96 -12.80
CA ASN A 260 15.28 -3.87 -13.68
C ASN A 260 14.72 -4.38 -15.03
N GLY A 261 14.30 -5.64 -15.10
CA GLY A 261 13.85 -6.29 -16.33
C GLY A 261 14.96 -6.89 -17.19
N ASN A 262 16.21 -6.51 -16.96
CA ASN A 262 17.36 -7.03 -17.71
C ASN A 262 18.35 -7.77 -16.80
N SER A 263 18.68 -7.19 -15.65
CA SER A 263 19.67 -7.73 -14.72
C SER A 263 19.28 -7.50 -13.27
N TRP A 264 19.85 -8.33 -12.42
CA TRP A 264 19.79 -8.17 -10.98
C TRP A 264 21.03 -7.41 -10.49
N GLN A 265 20.81 -6.47 -9.57
CA GLN A 265 21.88 -5.77 -8.85
C GLN A 265 21.67 -5.93 -7.35
N LYS A 266 22.76 -6.08 -6.60
CA LYS A 266 22.72 -6.08 -5.13
C LYS A 266 22.69 -4.62 -4.64
N LEU A 267 21.84 -4.34 -3.67
CA LEU A 267 21.81 -3.06 -2.96
C LEU A 267 22.43 -3.23 -1.57
N GLU A 268 23.22 -2.24 -1.14
CA GLU A 268 23.83 -2.25 0.18
C GLU A 268 22.79 -1.88 1.24
N SER A 269 22.44 -2.82 2.12
CA SER A 269 21.40 -2.65 3.12
C SER A 269 21.88 -1.96 4.41
N GLY A 270 23.19 -1.95 4.66
CA GLY A 270 23.79 -1.43 5.89
C GLY A 270 23.58 -2.32 7.13
N THR A 271 23.07 -3.55 6.95
CA THR A 271 22.84 -4.51 8.04
C THR A 271 23.15 -5.93 7.59
N GLU A 272 23.48 -6.81 8.52
CA GLU A 272 23.60 -8.26 8.27
C GLU A 272 22.36 -9.03 8.74
N LEU A 273 21.38 -8.35 9.34
CA LEU A 273 20.16 -8.98 9.82
C LEU A 273 19.39 -9.61 8.64
N PRO A 274 18.77 -10.79 8.82
CA PRO A 274 17.90 -11.34 7.80
C PRO A 274 16.69 -10.43 7.61
N ILE A 275 16.48 -10.02 6.36
CA ILE A 275 15.34 -9.19 5.98
C ILE A 275 14.13 -10.10 5.78
N LYS A 276 13.07 -9.86 6.55
CA LYS A 276 11.93 -10.77 6.72
C LYS A 276 10.80 -10.49 5.76
N ASP A 277 10.57 -9.23 5.45
CA ASP A 277 9.49 -8.79 4.58
C ASP A 277 9.87 -7.48 3.88
N ILE A 278 9.22 -7.25 2.75
CA ILE A 278 9.37 -6.07 1.90
C ILE A 278 7.99 -5.72 1.35
N TRP A 279 7.66 -4.43 1.36
CA TRP A 279 6.43 -3.92 0.78
C TRP A 279 6.66 -2.54 0.20
N GLY A 280 6.20 -2.34 -1.02
CA GLY A 280 6.22 -1.06 -1.71
C GLY A 280 4.83 -0.56 -2.09
N VAL A 281 4.74 0.75 -2.21
CA VAL A 281 3.58 1.49 -2.65
C VAL A 281 4.02 2.51 -3.69
N VAL A 282 3.19 2.75 -4.69
CA VAL A 282 3.40 3.84 -5.65
C VAL A 282 2.70 5.08 -5.09
N ASP A 283 3.44 6.16 -4.90
CA ASP A 283 2.87 7.45 -4.53
C ASP A 283 2.04 7.98 -5.71
N TRP A 284 0.75 8.20 -5.48
CA TRP A 284 -0.17 8.60 -6.54
C TRP A 284 0.03 10.05 -7.03
N LYS A 285 0.79 10.88 -6.29
CA LYS A 285 1.09 12.26 -6.68
C LYS A 285 2.39 12.37 -7.45
N THR A 286 3.40 11.60 -7.06
CA THR A 286 4.74 11.70 -7.63
C THR A 286 5.10 10.55 -8.57
N ASP A 287 4.26 9.51 -8.64
CA ASP A 287 4.56 8.21 -9.28
C ASP A 287 5.83 7.54 -8.72
N GLU A 288 6.33 8.00 -7.57
CA GLU A 288 7.53 7.44 -6.95
C GLU A 288 7.19 6.17 -6.16
N VAL A 289 8.02 5.15 -6.33
CA VAL A 289 7.91 3.91 -5.57
C VAL A 289 8.57 4.10 -4.20
N ASN A 290 7.76 4.02 -3.15
CA ASN A 290 8.22 4.03 -1.77
C ASN A 290 8.17 2.62 -1.19
N ILE A 291 9.32 2.08 -0.81
CA ILE A 291 9.44 0.71 -0.32
C ILE A 291 9.99 0.72 1.09
N LEU A 292 9.38 -0.07 1.98
CA LEU A 292 9.98 -0.44 3.26
C LEU A 292 10.30 -1.92 3.28
N ALA A 293 11.41 -2.26 3.93
CA ALA A 293 11.76 -3.62 4.32
C ALA A 293 12.08 -3.68 5.82
N VAL A 294 11.82 -4.82 6.45
CA VAL A 294 12.06 -5.02 7.89
C VAL A 294 13.03 -6.17 8.12
N ALA A 295 14.03 -5.93 8.98
CA ALA A 295 15.07 -6.90 9.29
C ALA A 295 15.14 -7.17 10.79
N CYS A 296 15.26 -8.44 11.15
CA CYS A 296 15.30 -8.88 12.53
C CYS A 296 15.74 -10.34 12.61
N ASN A 297 16.51 -10.71 13.62
CA ASN A 297 16.66 -12.11 14.00
C ASN A 297 15.57 -12.49 15.02
N LEU A 298 14.67 -13.41 14.66
CA LEU A 298 13.49 -13.71 15.49
C LEU A 298 13.84 -14.47 16.77
N PHE A 299 14.99 -15.15 16.80
CA PHE A 299 15.38 -16.06 17.87
C PHE A 299 16.58 -15.56 18.68
N SER A 300 17.04 -14.33 18.40
CA SER A 300 18.09 -13.66 19.15
C SER A 300 17.76 -12.18 19.27
N ASN A 301 18.41 -11.50 20.21
CA ASN A 301 18.21 -10.08 20.45
C ASN A 301 19.30 -9.25 19.73
N ASP A 302 19.53 -9.53 18.44
CA ASP A 302 20.57 -8.89 17.62
C ASP A 302 20.14 -7.49 17.11
N GLY A 303 18.97 -7.02 17.55
CA GLY A 303 18.36 -5.77 17.13
C GLY A 303 17.44 -5.92 15.92
N ILE A 304 16.98 -4.77 15.44
CA ILE A 304 16.07 -4.62 14.30
C ILE A 304 16.55 -3.50 13.38
N ALA A 305 16.18 -3.58 12.11
CA ALA A 305 16.31 -2.48 11.17
C ALA A 305 15.02 -2.32 10.36
N VAL A 306 14.69 -1.07 10.02
CA VAL A 306 13.69 -0.73 9.02
C VAL A 306 14.40 0.03 7.92
N LEU A 307 14.28 -0.45 6.69
CA LEU A 307 15.03 0.01 5.54
C LEU A 307 14.05 0.66 4.56
N GLN A 308 14.26 1.93 4.25
CA GLN A 308 13.57 2.62 3.17
C GLN A 308 14.38 2.45 1.89
N ILE A 309 13.73 1.96 0.83
CA ILE A 309 14.34 1.74 -0.49
C ILE A 309 13.67 2.69 -1.48
N ALA A 310 14.49 3.44 -2.21
CA ALA A 310 14.08 4.35 -3.29
C ALA A 310 14.95 4.06 -4.52
N GLY A 311 14.40 3.30 -5.47
CA GLY A 311 15.15 2.76 -6.60
C GLY A 311 16.35 1.92 -6.12
N ASN A 312 17.56 2.43 -6.33
CA ASN A 312 18.80 1.71 -5.96
C ASN A 312 19.42 2.19 -4.64
N SER A 313 18.77 3.12 -3.94
CA SER A 313 19.27 3.66 -2.68
C SER A 313 18.52 3.05 -1.50
N VAL A 314 19.27 2.66 -0.47
CA VAL A 314 18.72 2.10 0.78
C VAL A 314 19.16 2.98 1.94
N ASN A 315 18.20 3.40 2.76
CA ASN A 315 18.44 4.17 3.97
C ASN A 315 17.79 3.47 5.17
N GLN A 316 18.53 3.31 6.25
CA GLN A 316 17.94 2.84 7.51
C GLN A 316 17.20 4.00 8.20
N ILE A 317 15.94 3.77 8.58
CA ILE A 317 15.10 4.76 9.25
C ILE A 317 14.95 4.46 10.75
N SER A 318 14.41 5.42 11.49
CA SER A 318 14.25 5.30 12.93
C SER A 318 13.37 4.11 13.33
N THR A 319 13.84 3.36 14.33
CA THR A 319 13.15 2.24 14.96
C THR A 319 12.57 2.60 16.33
N THR A 320 12.53 3.89 16.68
CA THR A 320 12.03 4.34 17.99
C THR A 320 10.61 3.79 18.26
N ASN A 321 10.44 3.22 19.45
CA ASN A 321 9.24 2.53 19.96
C ASN A 321 8.89 1.16 19.34
N LEU A 322 9.59 0.72 18.29
CA LEU A 322 9.41 -0.63 17.76
C LEU A 322 9.94 -1.69 18.75
N PRO A 323 9.39 -2.92 18.70
CA PRO A 323 9.83 -4.01 19.55
C PRO A 323 11.11 -4.63 18.98
N VAL A 324 11.79 -5.46 19.78
CA VAL A 324 13.00 -6.17 19.35
C VAL A 324 12.75 -7.29 18.33
N ASN A 325 11.48 -7.66 18.08
CA ASN A 325 11.11 -8.61 17.04
C ASN A 325 10.02 -8.04 16.13
N ILE A 326 10.40 -7.81 14.87
CA ILE A 326 9.53 -7.40 13.77
C ILE A 326 9.61 -8.41 12.63
N SER A 327 8.50 -8.62 11.92
CA SER A 327 8.36 -9.70 10.94
C SER A 327 7.82 -9.25 9.60
N SER A 328 6.93 -8.26 9.59
CA SER A 328 6.22 -7.84 8.39
C SER A 328 5.95 -6.35 8.36
N VAL A 329 5.90 -5.80 7.15
CA VAL A 329 5.57 -4.42 6.86
C VAL A 329 4.54 -4.35 5.75
N TRP A 330 3.60 -3.40 5.86
CA TRP A 330 2.59 -3.18 4.84
C TRP A 330 2.07 -1.74 4.88
N SER A 331 1.64 -1.23 3.73
CA SER A 331 0.91 0.03 3.63
C SER A 331 -0.09 -0.02 2.49
N PHE A 332 -1.20 0.71 2.66
CA PHE A 332 -2.08 1.09 1.57
C PHE A 332 -1.72 2.49 1.10
N ASN A 333 -1.27 2.62 -0.15
CA ASN A 333 -0.94 3.89 -0.82
C ASN A 333 0.11 4.77 -0.12
N GLY A 334 0.85 4.26 0.87
CA GLY A 334 1.90 4.99 1.58
C GLY A 334 1.42 5.99 2.63
N TRP A 335 0.11 6.14 2.81
CA TRP A 335 -0.46 7.09 3.77
C TRP A 335 -0.16 6.71 5.22
N GLU A 336 -0.31 5.42 5.55
CA GLU A 336 0.00 4.87 6.86
C GLU A 336 0.69 3.52 6.68
N TRP A 337 1.83 3.36 7.34
CA TRP A 337 2.62 2.15 7.36
C TRP A 337 2.32 1.35 8.61
N TYR A 338 2.26 0.04 8.47
CA TYR A 338 2.04 -0.92 9.54
C TYR A 338 3.26 -1.84 9.63
N ILE A 339 3.76 -2.05 10.85
CA ILE A 339 4.79 -3.05 11.16
C ILE A 339 4.26 -3.96 12.24
N CYS A 340 4.34 -5.27 12.01
CA CYS A 340 3.99 -6.28 13.00
C CYS A 340 5.20 -7.15 13.40
N GLY A 341 4.98 -8.01 14.40
CA GLY A 341 5.98 -8.85 15.04
C GLY A 341 5.48 -9.22 16.43
N SER A 342 6.24 -8.89 17.48
CA SER A 342 5.74 -9.07 18.84
C SER A 342 4.46 -8.26 19.12
N ARG A 343 4.25 -7.11 18.45
CA ARG A 343 3.04 -6.27 18.52
C ARG A 343 2.81 -5.58 17.16
N LEU A 344 1.66 -4.93 17.01
CA LEU A 344 1.30 -4.13 15.83
C LEU A 344 1.57 -2.64 16.08
N TYR A 345 2.18 -1.97 15.10
CA TYR A 345 2.50 -0.55 15.12
C TYR A 345 2.07 0.12 13.84
N LYS A 346 1.81 1.44 13.91
CA LYS A 346 1.49 2.26 12.75
C LYS A 346 2.25 3.58 12.73
N ASN A 347 2.49 4.11 11.54
CA ASN A 347 3.15 5.40 11.34
C ASN A 347 2.76 6.08 10.01
N ARG A 348 2.35 7.35 10.06
CA ARG A 348 2.07 8.19 8.87
C ARG A 348 3.27 9.01 8.41
N ASN A 349 4.27 9.16 9.26
CA ASN A 349 5.51 9.84 8.94
C ASN A 349 6.65 9.01 9.50
N ILE A 350 7.27 8.21 8.64
CA ILE A 350 8.33 7.25 9.00
C ILE A 350 9.55 7.87 9.70
N ASN A 351 9.69 9.21 9.68
CA ASN A 351 10.70 9.96 10.43
C ASN A 351 10.29 10.28 11.89
N GLN A 352 9.05 10.00 12.26
CA GLN A 352 8.51 10.16 13.62
C GLN A 352 8.47 8.80 14.35
N PRO A 353 8.44 8.78 15.69
CA PRO A 353 8.35 7.54 16.45
C PRO A 353 7.10 6.71 16.11
N TRP A 354 7.27 5.39 16.06
CA TRP A 354 6.18 4.46 15.78
C TRP A 354 5.15 4.43 16.91
N LYS A 355 3.86 4.30 16.56
CA LYS A 355 2.76 4.25 17.53
C LYS A 355 2.23 2.83 17.63
N ARG A 356 2.27 2.26 18.84
CA ARG A 356 1.72 0.92 19.10
C ARG A 356 0.19 0.94 19.02
N ILE A 357 -0.38 -0.07 18.37
CA ILE A 357 -1.81 -0.37 18.44
C ILE A 357 -2.07 -1.22 19.68
N SER A 358 -2.95 -0.72 20.55
CA SER A 358 -3.29 -1.31 21.85
C SER A 358 -4.53 -2.21 21.77
N GLY A 359 -4.76 -3.03 22.80
CA GLY A 359 -5.96 -3.87 22.91
C GLY A 359 -5.94 -5.15 22.09
N LEU A 360 -4.81 -5.48 21.44
CA LEU A 360 -4.63 -6.72 20.68
C LEU A 360 -4.00 -7.84 21.53
N PRO A 361 -4.28 -9.13 21.22
CA PRO A 361 -3.64 -10.27 21.88
C PRO A 361 -2.11 -10.18 21.85
N SER A 362 -1.46 -10.62 22.94
CA SER A 362 0.00 -10.71 23.05
C SER A 362 0.55 -11.99 22.41
N ILE A 363 0.17 -12.21 21.15
CA ILE A 363 0.60 -13.35 20.33
C ILE A 363 1.49 -12.83 19.21
N PHE A 364 2.52 -13.58 18.83
CA PHE A 364 3.44 -13.18 17.77
C PHE A 364 2.71 -13.06 16.43
N GLN A 365 2.81 -11.88 15.82
CA GLN A 365 2.19 -11.51 14.56
C GLN A 365 3.21 -11.73 13.44
N GLN A 366 2.89 -12.60 12.51
CA GLN A 366 3.83 -13.04 11.47
C GLN A 366 3.71 -12.20 10.21
N GLN A 367 2.50 -11.84 9.80
CA GLN A 367 2.29 -11.03 8.60
C GLN A 367 1.09 -10.09 8.76
N VAL A 368 1.24 -8.87 8.23
CA VAL A 368 0.18 -7.87 8.09
C VAL A 368 -0.03 -7.58 6.61
N ARG A 369 -1.29 -7.59 6.16
CA ARG A 369 -1.70 -7.18 4.80
C ARG A 369 -3.07 -6.52 4.88
N GLY A 370 -3.45 -5.78 3.84
CA GLY A 370 -4.79 -5.21 3.72
C GLY A 370 -5.16 -4.87 2.28
N LYS A 371 -6.44 -4.58 2.06
CA LYS A 371 -6.96 -3.97 0.81
C LYS A 371 -7.13 -2.45 0.95
N GLY A 372 -7.21 -1.94 2.18
CA GLY A 372 -7.45 -0.54 2.46
C GLY A 372 -7.40 -0.24 3.96
N PRO A 373 -7.60 1.03 4.36
CA PRO A 373 -7.57 1.44 5.77
C PRO A 373 -8.74 0.85 6.59
N ASN A 374 -9.73 0.27 5.92
CA ASN A 374 -10.90 -0.38 6.51
C ASN A 374 -10.90 -1.90 6.36
N ASN A 375 -9.82 -2.50 5.86
CA ASN A 375 -9.73 -3.94 5.64
C ASN A 375 -8.26 -4.38 5.75
N ILE A 376 -7.85 -4.64 6.99
CA ILE A 376 -6.48 -5.06 7.34
C ILE A 376 -6.57 -6.35 8.13
N PHE A 377 -5.75 -7.32 7.74
CA PHE A 377 -5.57 -8.56 8.48
C PHE A 377 -4.17 -8.68 9.06
N VAL A 378 -4.10 -9.31 10.21
CA VAL A 378 -2.86 -9.77 10.82
C VAL A 378 -3.01 -11.23 11.16
N VAL A 379 -2.06 -12.04 10.70
CA VAL A 379 -1.99 -13.47 11.04
C VAL A 379 -0.69 -13.78 11.77
N GLY A 380 -0.67 -14.88 12.50
CA GLY A 380 0.54 -15.26 13.21
C GLY A 380 0.51 -16.61 13.88
N HIS A 381 1.25 -16.71 14.98
CA HIS A 381 1.45 -17.95 15.72
C HIS A 381 0.20 -18.27 16.54
N SER A 382 0.11 -19.51 17.04
CA SER A 382 -1.01 -19.98 17.87
C SER A 382 -2.40 -19.73 17.25
N GLY A 383 -2.51 -19.81 15.92
CA GLY A 383 -3.75 -19.60 15.18
C GLY A 383 -4.23 -18.14 15.11
N LEU A 384 -3.37 -17.16 15.42
CA LEU A 384 -3.77 -15.75 15.43
C LEU A 384 -4.32 -15.32 14.07
N VAL A 385 -5.57 -14.86 14.05
CA VAL A 385 -6.20 -14.14 12.94
C VAL A 385 -6.93 -12.92 13.49
N LEU A 386 -6.51 -11.73 13.06
CA LEU A 386 -7.10 -10.45 13.41
C LEU A 386 -7.63 -9.77 12.14
N HIS A 387 -8.79 -9.12 12.24
CA HIS A 387 -9.35 -8.27 11.18
C HIS A 387 -9.67 -6.88 11.73
N TRP A 388 -9.19 -5.83 11.07
CA TRP A 388 -9.60 -4.44 11.28
C TRP A 388 -10.56 -4.03 10.17
N ASN A 389 -11.76 -3.60 10.57
CA ASN A 389 -12.80 -3.23 9.61
C ASN A 389 -12.94 -1.72 9.36
N GLY A 390 -11.99 -0.91 9.83
CA GLY A 390 -12.09 0.56 9.78
C GLY A 390 -12.60 1.21 11.05
N PHE A 391 -13.19 0.44 11.97
CA PHE A 391 -13.75 0.94 13.21
C PHE A 391 -13.29 0.13 14.43
N SER A 392 -13.25 -1.20 14.31
CA SER A 392 -12.87 -2.11 15.37
C SER A 392 -11.97 -3.24 14.88
N TRP A 393 -11.16 -3.77 15.80
CA TRP A 393 -10.43 -5.03 15.60
C TRP A 393 -11.28 -6.20 16.09
N ARG A 394 -11.32 -7.27 15.32
CA ARG A 394 -11.88 -8.57 15.71
C ARG A 394 -10.80 -9.64 15.71
N TYR A 395 -10.80 -10.48 16.75
CA TYR A 395 -10.01 -11.68 16.86
C TYR A 395 -10.88 -12.92 16.60
N TYR A 396 -10.35 -13.88 15.83
CA TYR A 396 -10.97 -15.17 15.56
C TYR A 396 -10.20 -16.28 16.30
N PRO A 397 -10.62 -16.65 17.54
CA PRO A 397 -9.89 -17.59 18.39
C PRO A 397 -10.01 -19.07 18.00
N GLU A 398 -10.86 -19.39 17.01
CA GLU A 398 -11.18 -20.76 16.62
C GLU A 398 -10.06 -21.50 15.86
N PHE A 399 -9.06 -20.78 15.36
CA PHE A 399 -7.98 -21.37 14.57
C PHE A 399 -6.82 -21.86 15.42
N GLN A 400 -6.07 -22.83 14.89
CA GLN A 400 -4.89 -23.43 15.50
C GLN A 400 -3.80 -23.55 14.44
N GLY A 401 -2.54 -23.32 14.82
CA GLY A 401 -1.39 -23.43 13.92
C GLY A 401 -0.45 -22.24 13.95
N ILE A 402 0.43 -22.15 12.97
CA ILE A 402 1.32 -21.03 12.73
C ILE A 402 1.09 -20.57 11.29
N PHE A 403 0.49 -19.40 11.11
CA PHE A 403 0.31 -18.78 9.80
C PHE A 403 1.56 -17.97 9.44
N LEU A 404 2.17 -18.29 8.30
CA LEU A 404 3.43 -17.75 7.78
C LEU A 404 3.23 -16.82 6.57
N GLY A 405 2.19 -17.07 5.78
CA GLY A 405 1.81 -16.31 4.60
C GLY A 405 0.38 -15.78 4.70
N LEU A 406 0.13 -14.63 4.07
CA LEU A 406 -1.14 -13.93 4.03
C LEU A 406 -1.25 -13.15 2.72
N ALA A 407 -2.36 -13.33 2.02
CA ALA A 407 -2.77 -12.49 0.91
C ALA A 407 -4.23 -12.09 1.07
N ILE A 408 -4.56 -10.91 0.57
CA ILE A 408 -5.92 -10.37 0.54
C ILE A 408 -6.14 -9.80 -0.85
N LYS A 409 -7.27 -10.16 -1.45
CA LYS A 409 -7.73 -9.58 -2.70
C LYS A 409 -9.24 -9.56 -2.68
N ASP A 410 -9.82 -8.41 -2.97
CA ASP A 410 -11.26 -8.21 -2.86
C ASP A 410 -11.81 -8.62 -1.50
N ASP A 411 -12.83 -9.48 -1.48
CA ASP A 411 -13.46 -9.98 -0.26
C ASP A 411 -12.85 -11.31 0.22
N LEU A 412 -11.72 -11.70 -0.40
CA LEU A 412 -11.01 -12.93 -0.14
C LEU A 412 -9.73 -12.66 0.67
N MET A 413 -9.58 -13.37 1.78
CA MET A 413 -8.36 -13.47 2.56
C MET A 413 -7.89 -14.92 2.55
N VAL A 414 -6.61 -15.15 2.31
CA VAL A 414 -5.99 -16.47 2.39
C VAL A 414 -4.76 -16.39 3.27
N ALA A 415 -4.72 -17.23 4.31
CA ALA A 415 -3.57 -17.39 5.17
C ALA A 415 -3.02 -18.81 5.03
N VAL A 416 -1.70 -18.96 5.02
CA VAL A 416 -1.04 -20.26 4.82
C VAL A 416 0.03 -20.48 5.88
N GLY A 417 0.28 -21.74 6.20
CA GLY A 417 1.22 -22.07 7.27
C GLY A 417 1.30 -23.55 7.56
N SER A 418 1.48 -23.89 8.83
CA SER A 418 1.44 -25.26 9.34
C SER A 418 0.52 -25.37 10.54
N LYS A 419 -0.12 -26.53 10.69
CA LYS A 419 -0.86 -26.87 11.89
C LYS A 419 0.12 -27.26 13.01
N LEU A 420 -0.29 -27.01 14.25
CA LEU A 420 0.39 -27.55 15.42
C LEU A 420 -0.36 -28.81 15.88
N ASP A 421 0.29 -29.98 15.80
CA ASP A 421 -0.20 -31.22 16.41
C ASP A 421 0.73 -31.55 17.60
N GLY A 422 0.49 -30.89 18.73
CA GLY A 422 1.37 -30.97 19.91
C GLY A 422 2.69 -30.20 19.72
N ILE A 423 3.83 -30.89 19.82
CA ILE A 423 5.19 -30.32 19.66
C ILE A 423 5.76 -30.59 18.25
N VAL A 424 5.10 -31.44 17.45
CA VAL A 424 5.55 -31.82 16.11
C VAL A 424 4.87 -30.92 15.07
N ALA A 425 5.61 -30.56 14.01
CA ALA A 425 5.03 -29.86 12.87
C ALA A 425 3.95 -30.75 12.23
N GLY A 426 2.71 -30.27 12.27
CA GLY A 426 1.55 -30.96 11.68
C GLY A 426 1.45 -30.71 10.17
N PRO A 427 0.30 -31.02 9.56
CA PRO A 427 0.06 -30.78 8.13
C PRO A 427 0.22 -29.30 7.76
N GLY A 428 0.51 -29.06 6.48
CA GLY A 428 0.43 -27.72 5.90
C GLY A 428 -1.02 -27.27 5.93
N ILE A 429 -1.28 -25.98 6.15
CA ILE A 429 -2.65 -25.47 6.20
C ILE A 429 -2.84 -24.28 5.30
N ILE A 430 -4.00 -24.24 4.65
CA ILE A 430 -4.53 -23.05 3.98
C ILE A 430 -5.86 -22.72 4.65
N LEU A 431 -5.93 -21.52 5.23
CA LEU A 431 -7.16 -20.91 5.74
C LEU A 431 -7.68 -19.94 4.69
N VAL A 432 -8.93 -20.09 4.31
CA VAL A 432 -9.61 -19.26 3.32
C VAL A 432 -10.79 -18.57 3.98
N GLY A 433 -10.80 -17.24 3.97
CA GLY A 433 -11.90 -16.42 4.47
C GLY A 433 -12.57 -15.64 3.33
N ARG A 434 -13.90 -15.77 3.23
CA ARG A 434 -14.73 -14.96 2.32
C ARG A 434 -15.62 -14.03 3.13
N MET A 435 -15.50 -12.73 2.89
CA MET A 435 -16.34 -11.73 3.56
C MET A 435 -17.78 -11.82 3.05
N ASN A 436 -18.75 -11.83 3.97
CA ASN A 436 -20.18 -11.82 3.67
C ASN A 436 -20.76 -10.40 3.64
#